data_AF-A0A3C0I0G0-F1
#
_entry.id   AF-A0A3C0I0G0-F1
#
_cell.length_a   1.000
_cell.length_b   1.000
_cell.length_c   1.000
_cell.angle_alpha   90.00
_cell.angle_beta   90.00
_cell.angle_gamma   90.00
#
_symmetry.space_group_name_H-M   'P 1'
#
loop_
_entity.id
_entity.type
_entity.pdbx_description
1 polymer ?
#
loop_
_entity_poly.entity_id
_entity_poly.type
_entity_poly.pdbx_seq_one_letter_code
_entity_poly.pdbx_strand_id
1 'polypeptide(L)' 'DKTMRLGVGESLDILKKTRHRVANPGTTELRFIELQRGDYFGEDDIERFDDDYGRV' A
#
# COMPACT_ATOMS: atom_id res chain seq x y z
N ASP A 1 -10.24 10.76 -6.19
CA ASP A 1 -9.19 10.70 -5.14
C ASP A 1 -9.80 10.80 -3.75
N LYS A 2 -9.71 9.73 -2.96
CA LYS A 2 -10.19 9.68 -1.58
C LYS A 2 -8.99 9.41 -0.68
N THR A 3 -8.74 10.28 0.29
CA THR A 3 -7.74 10.08 1.32
C THR A 3 -8.40 9.55 2.58
N MET A 4 -7.82 8.51 3.18
CA MET A 4 -8.24 7.96 4.46
C MET A 4 -7.06 8.01 5.43
N ARG A 5 -7.29 8.52 6.64
CA ARG A 5 -6.31 8.47 7.74
C ARG A 5 -6.59 7.22 8.56
N LEU A 6 -5.53 6.48 8.87
CA LEU A 6 -5.58 5.29 9.72
C LEU A 6 -4.74 5.53 10.97
N GLY A 7 -5.28 5.16 12.12
CA GLY A 7 -4.62 5.12 13.41
C GLY A 7 -4.03 3.73 13.72
N VAL A 8 -3.41 3.62 14.88
CA VAL A 8 -2.82 2.37 15.37
C VAL A 8 -3.92 1.31 15.54
N GLY A 9 -3.70 0.13 14.95
CA GLY A 9 -4.64 -0.99 15.00
C GLY A 9 -5.79 -0.90 14.00
N GLU A 10 -5.94 0.20 13.27
CA GLU A 10 -6.91 0.30 12.18
C GLU A 10 -6.41 -0.42 10.93
N SER A 11 -7.35 -0.90 10.13
CA SER A 11 -7.07 -1.60 8.87
C SER A 11 -8.02 -1.12 7.78
N LEU A 12 -7.62 -1.35 6.54
CA LEU A 12 -8.41 -1.02 5.36
C LEU A 12 -8.23 -2.15 4.34
N ASP A 13 -9.36 -2.64 3.80
CA ASP A 13 -9.34 -3.55 2.66
C ASP A 13 -9.08 -2.76 1.38
N ILE A 14 -8.04 -3.16 0.66
CA ILE A 14 -7.77 -2.68 -0.69
C ILE A 14 -8.23 -3.75 -1.67
N LEU A 15 -9.20 -3.40 -2.52
CA LEU A 15 -9.74 -4.34 -3.51
C LEU A 15 -8.74 -4.56 -4.64
N LYS A 16 -8.80 -5.74 -5.30
CA LYS A 16 -7.98 -6.05 -6.47
C LYS A 16 -8.06 -4.91 -7.51
N LYS A 17 -6.93 -4.58 -8.13
CA LYS A 17 -6.77 -3.51 -9.13
C LYS A 17 -7.03 -2.09 -8.61
N THR A 18 -7.11 -1.89 -7.29
CA THR A 18 -7.24 -0.54 -6.72
C THR A 18 -5.88 0.15 -6.69
N ARG A 19 -5.74 1.25 -7.43
CA ARG A 19 -4.56 2.12 -7.31
C ARG A 19 -4.55 2.79 -5.93
N HIS A 20 -3.49 2.61 -5.17
CA HIS A 20 -3.35 3.15 -3.82
C HIS A 20 -1.89 3.52 -3.52
N ARG A 21 -1.69 4.42 -2.55
CA ARG A 21 -0.37 4.81 -2.04
C ARG A 21 -0.47 5.02 -0.54
N VAL A 22 0.47 4.48 0.21
CA VAL A 22 0.61 4.73 1.65
C VAL A 22 1.58 5.89 1.83
N ALA A 23 1.22 6.86 2.67
CA ALA A 23 2.10 7.93 3.09
C ALA A 23 2.12 7.99 4.62
N ASN A 24 3.29 8.23 5.20
CA ASN A 24 3.43 8.53 6.62
C ASN A 24 3.50 10.05 6.81
N PRO A 25 2.41 10.73 7.20
CA PRO A 25 2.43 12.17 7.47
C PRO A 25 2.97 12.51 8.87
N GLY A 26 3.25 11.51 9.70
CA GLY A 26 3.78 11.69 11.05
C GLY A 26 5.29 11.86 11.06
N THR A 27 5.82 12.23 12.23
CA THR A 27 7.27 12.35 12.47
C THR A 27 7.89 11.09 13.07
N THR A 28 7.07 10.10 13.40
CA THR A 28 7.49 8.81 13.96
C THR A 28 7.54 7.75 12.86
N GLU A 29 8.37 6.72 13.06
CA GLU A 29 8.42 5.57 12.16
C GLU A 29 7.05 4.89 12.05
N LEU A 30 6.59 4.67 10.81
CA LEU A 30 5.37 3.91 10.52
C LEU A 30 5.74 2.45 10.31
N ARG A 31 5.13 1.57 11.10
CA ARG A 31 5.17 0.12 10.89
C ARG A 31 3.75 -0.36 10.60
N PHE A 32 3.59 -1.10 9.51
CA PHE A 32 2.32 -1.70 9.12
C PHE A 32 2.56 -3.10 8.55
N ILE A 33 1.48 -3.86 8.44
CA ILE A 33 1.48 -5.20 7.86
C ILE A 33 0.59 -5.14 6.62
N GLU A 34 1.13 -5.59 5.48
CA GLU A 34 0.34 -5.85 4.29
C GLU A 34 0.00 -7.33 4.23
N LEU A 35 -1.29 -7.64 4.06
CA LEU A 35 -1.77 -9.01 3.90
C LEU A 35 -2.31 -9.18 2.49
N GLN A 36 -1.54 -9.82 1.62
CA GLN A 36 -2.01 -10.19 0.29
C GLN A 36 -2.83 -11.48 0.39
N ARG A 37 -4.02 -11.49 -0.25
CA ARG A 37 -4.96 -12.62 -0.25
C ARG A 37 -5.22 -13.06 -1.68
N GLY A 38 -4.95 -14.33 -1.98
CA GLY A 38 -5.10 -14.88 -3.32
C GLY A 38 -4.31 -16.17 -3.49
N ASP A 39 -4.34 -16.66 -4.72
CA ASP A 39 -3.59 -17.81 -5.21
C ASP A 39 -2.31 -17.41 -5.95
N TYR A 40 -2.17 -16.13 -6.31
CA TYR A 40 -1.03 -15.57 -7.05
C TYR A 40 -0.45 -14.34 -6.37
N PHE A 41 0.88 -14.28 -6.28
CA PHE A 41 1.66 -13.22 -5.62
C PHE A 41 2.95 -12.88 -6.39
N GLY A 42 2.95 -13.09 -7.70
CA GLY A 42 4.09 -12.74 -8.55
C GLY A 42 4.28 -11.23 -8.64
N GLU A 43 5.54 -10.79 -8.76
CA GLU A 43 5.91 -9.38 -8.95
C GLU A 43 5.43 -8.79 -10.28
N ASP A 44 5.11 -9.65 -11.25
CA ASP A 44 4.57 -9.28 -12.57
C ASP A 44 3.10 -8.81 -12.53
N ASP A 45 2.37 -9.08 -11.45
CA ASP A 45 1.02 -8.53 -11.22
C ASP A 45 1.06 -7.12 -10.57
N ILE A 46 2.25 -6.58 -10.32
CA ILE A 46 2.43 -5.26 -9.70
C ILE A 46 2.69 -4.20 -10.78
N GLU A 47 1.67 -3.38 -11.04
CA GLU A 47 1.82 -2.16 -11.83
C GLU A 47 2.30 -1.00 -10.95
N ARG A 48 3.50 -0.48 -11.24
CA ARG A 48 4.09 0.66 -10.53
C ARG A 48 3.86 1.92 -11.34
N PHE A 49 3.06 2.85 -10.80
CA PHE A 49 2.72 4.11 -11.47
C PHE A 49 3.70 5.24 -11.17
N ASP A 50 4.35 5.17 -10.01
CA ASP A 50 5.32 6.14 -9.52
C ASP A 50 6.36 5.38 -8.69
N ASP A 51 7.62 5.78 -8.80
CA ASP A 51 8.73 5.09 -8.16
C ASP A 51 9.80 6.06 -7.68
N ASP A 52 9.62 6.52 -6.44
CA ASP A 52 10.57 7.39 -5.75
C ASP A 52 11.91 6.69 -5.44
N TYR A 53 11.99 5.36 -5.60
CA TYR A 53 13.13 4.53 -5.18
C TYR A 53 13.94 3.95 -6.34
N GLY A 54 13.57 4.23 -7.60
CA GLY A 54 14.33 3.85 -8.80
C GLY A 54 14.52 2.34 -8.97
N ARG A 55 13.51 1.54 -8.65
CA ARG A 55 13.46 0.07 -8.74
C ARG A 55 13.08 -0.42 -10.14
N VAL A 56 13.45 0.34 -11.18
CA VAL A 56 13.26 -0.04 -12.59
C VAL A 56 14.48 -0.80 -13.10
#